data_AF-A0A537I7P7-F1
#
_entry.id   AF-A0A537I7P7-F1
#
_cell.length_a   1.000
_cell.length_b   1.000
_cell.length_c   1.000
_cell.angle_alpha   90.00
_cell.angle_beta   90.00
_cell.angle_gamma   90.00
#
_symmetry.space_group_name_H-M   'P 1'
#
loop_
_entity.id
_entity.type
_entity.pdbx_description
1 polymer ?
#
loop_
_entity_poly.entity_id
_entity_poly.type
_entity_poly.pdbx_seq_one_letter_code
_entity_poly.pdbx_strand_id
1 'polypeptide(L)'
;MARPIFLWSNLLLIGTILTLASVLVGDPRGGYGFPLAWKTGGCPPPGIAITEPCLLAIGYDWLTFGLDVLIYTFIGYGILLAYSKYRAAKQIR
;
A
#
# COMPACT_ATOMS: atom_id res chain seq x y z
N MET A 1 26.65 11.03 -12.11
CA MET A 1 25.21 11.32 -12.25
C MET A 1 24.47 10.02 -12.56
N ALA A 2 24.20 9.21 -11.54
CA ALA A 2 23.40 8.00 -11.68
C ALA A 2 22.86 7.70 -10.30
N ARG A 3 21.67 8.21 -9.93
CA ARG A 3 21.10 7.88 -8.61
C ARG A 3 19.63 8.19 -8.32
N PRO A 4 18.86 8.99 -9.08
CA PRO A 4 17.42 9.06 -8.84
C PRO A 4 16.70 7.87 -9.48
N ILE A 5 16.95 7.59 -10.76
CA ILE A 5 16.20 6.58 -11.54
C ILE A 5 16.34 5.17 -10.96
N PHE A 6 17.58 4.76 -10.61
CA PHE A 6 17.82 3.47 -9.96
C PHE A 6 17.14 3.36 -8.59
N LEU A 7 17.08 4.46 -7.84
CA LEU A 7 16.51 4.48 -6.50
C LEU A 7 14.98 4.41 -6.55
N TRP A 8 14.35 5.11 -7.51
CA TRP A 8 12.93 4.99 -7.80
C TRP A 8 12.54 3.58 -8.27
N SER A 9 13.33 2.99 -9.15
CA SER A 9 13.07 1.62 -9.65
C SER A 9 13.15 0.58 -8.52
N ASN A 10 14.14 0.71 -7.63
CA ASN A 10 14.27 -0.16 -6.46
C ASN A 10 13.11 0.03 -5.46
N LEU A 11 12.65 1.26 -5.23
CA LEU A 11 11.51 1.53 -4.36
C LEU A 11 10.21 0.95 -4.92
N LEU A 12 9.99 1.06 -6.23
CA LEU A 12 8.86 0.43 -6.91
C LEU A 12 8.91 -1.10 -6.82
N LEU A 13 10.10 -1.69 -7.00
CA LEU A 13 10.31 -3.13 -6.90
C LEU A 13 10.07 -3.64 -5.47
N ILE A 14 10.58 -2.93 -4.46
CA ILE A 14 10.36 -3.28 -3.05
C ILE A 14 8.88 -3.15 -2.70
N GLY A 15 8.22 -2.08 -3.15
CA GLY A 15 6.79 -1.88 -2.99
C GLY A 15 5.98 -3.00 -3.62
N THR A 16 6.30 -3.40 -4.86
CA THR A 16 5.61 -4.50 -5.54
C THR A 16 5.86 -5.85 -4.87
N ILE A 17 7.08 -6.14 -4.42
CA ILE A 17 7.39 -7.36 -3.67
C ILE A 17 6.62 -7.40 -2.35
N LEU A 18 6.55 -6.28 -1.62
CA LEU A 18 5.79 -6.20 -0.37
C LEU A 18 4.29 -6.36 -0.64
N THR A 19 3.73 -5.77 -1.70
CA THR A 19 2.32 -5.99 -2.08
C THR A 19 2.06 -7.43 -2.49
N LEU A 20 2.96 -8.07 -3.24
CA LEU A 20 2.81 -9.47 -3.61
C LEU A 20 2.90 -10.36 -2.37
N ALA A 21 3.85 -10.08 -1.47
CA ALA A 21 4.03 -10.82 -0.23
C ALA A 21 2.81 -10.66 0.69
N SER A 22 2.22 -9.48 0.83
CA SER A 22 1.00 -9.31 1.64
C SER A 22 -0.21 -10.04 1.03
N VAL A 23 -0.27 -10.15 -0.30
CA VAL A 23 -1.32 -10.89 -1.02
C VAL A 23 -1.10 -12.41 -0.95
N LEU A 24 0.15 -12.88 -1.06
CA LEU A 24 0.51 -14.31 -1.07
C LEU A 24 0.63 -14.92 0.32
N VAL A 25 1.14 -14.15 1.29
CA VAL A 25 1.27 -14.53 2.70
C VAL A 25 -0.02 -14.21 3.46
N GLY A 26 -1.15 -14.06 2.74
CA GLY A 26 -2.46 -13.73 3.29
C GLY A 26 -2.63 -14.31 4.67
N ASP A 27 -2.98 -13.45 5.63
CA ASP A 27 -3.01 -13.78 7.05
C ASP A 27 -3.70 -15.14 7.20
N PRO A 28 -3.14 -16.12 7.94
CA PRO A 28 -3.77 -17.42 8.16
C PRO A 28 -5.21 -17.32 8.68
N ARG A 29 -5.66 -16.14 9.14
CA ARG A 29 -7.04 -15.78 9.49
C ARG A 29 -7.92 -15.29 8.30
N GLY A 30 -7.43 -15.32 7.06
CA GLY A 30 -8.13 -14.81 5.88
C GLY A 30 -8.10 -13.28 5.76
N GLY A 31 -7.04 -12.64 6.25
CA GLY A 31 -6.88 -11.19 6.26
C GLY A 31 -6.18 -10.63 5.02
N TYR A 32 -6.62 -9.47 4.54
CA TYR A 32 -6.05 -8.75 3.41
C TYR A 32 -5.99 -7.23 3.67
N GLY A 33 -5.05 -6.56 3.00
CA GLY A 33 -4.72 -5.16 3.21
C GLY A 33 -3.27 -4.90 2.84
N PHE A 34 -2.92 -3.66 2.51
CA PHE A 34 -1.56 -3.27 2.18
C PHE A 34 -1.27 -1.83 2.61
N PRO A 35 -0.12 -1.55 3.26
CA PRO A 35 0.95 -2.49 3.62
C PRO A 35 0.66 -3.49 4.74
N LEU A 36 -0.32 -3.21 5.60
CA LEU A 36 -0.69 -4.10 6.68
C LEU A 36 -2.07 -4.74 6.44
N ALA A 37 -2.28 -5.97 6.89
CA ALA A 37 -3.56 -6.64 6.74
C ALA A 37 -4.58 -6.08 7.76
N TRP A 38 -5.55 -5.29 7.31
CA TRP A 38 -6.53 -4.61 8.17
C TRP A 38 -7.98 -5.01 7.91
N LYS A 39 -8.25 -5.86 6.91
CA LYS A 39 -9.56 -6.50 6.71
C LYS A 39 -9.44 -7.98 6.97
N THR A 40 -10.45 -8.58 7.58
CA THR A 40 -10.58 -10.03 7.72
C THR A 40 -11.92 -10.49 7.17
N GLY A 41 -11.96 -11.68 6.55
CA GLY A 41 -13.20 -12.25 6.04
C GLY A 41 -13.70 -11.62 4.72
N GLY A 42 -14.74 -12.24 4.16
CA GLY A 42 -15.12 -12.07 2.76
C GLY A 42 -14.64 -13.26 1.93
N CYS A 43 -15.54 -13.78 1.10
CA CYS A 43 -15.35 -14.97 0.28
C CYS A 43 -14.08 -14.90 -0.59
N PRO A 44 -13.52 -16.07 -1.00
CA PRO A 44 -12.14 -16.20 -1.44
C PRO A 44 -11.94 -15.63 -2.87
N PRO A 45 -10.75 -15.77 -3.48
CA PRO A 45 -10.02 -14.71 -4.20
C PRO A 45 -10.77 -14.12 -5.42
N PRO A 46 -10.31 -12.98 -5.98
CA PRO A 46 -11.03 -12.24 -7.02
C PRO A 46 -11.46 -13.13 -8.19
N GLY A 47 -12.78 -13.21 -8.44
CA GLY A 47 -13.38 -14.00 -9.53
C GLY A 47 -14.66 -14.75 -9.17
N ILE A 48 -15.05 -14.79 -7.88
CA ILE A 48 -16.21 -15.55 -7.40
C ILE A 48 -17.26 -14.58 -6.83
N ALA A 49 -18.52 -14.73 -7.24
CA ALA A 49 -19.63 -13.82 -6.95
C ALA A 49 -19.77 -13.53 -5.44
N ILE A 50 -19.81 -12.24 -5.09
CA ILE A 50 -20.04 -11.77 -3.72
C ILE A 50 -21.50 -12.07 -3.36
N THR A 51 -21.73 -12.99 -2.43
CA THR A 51 -23.05 -13.22 -1.87
C THR A 51 -23.23 -12.33 -0.62
N GLU A 52 -24.46 -11.88 -0.32
CA GLU A 52 -24.80 -11.09 0.87
C GLU A 52 -24.19 -11.60 2.20
N PRO A 53 -24.13 -12.91 2.50
CA PRO A 53 -23.47 -13.40 3.71
C PRO A 53 -21.95 -13.15 3.75
N CYS A 54 -21.29 -13.02 2.60
CA CYS A 54 -19.87 -12.69 2.55
C CYS A 54 -19.59 -11.23 2.98
N LEU A 55 -20.53 -10.31 2.74
CA LEU A 55 -20.41 -8.90 3.14
C LEU A 55 -20.54 -8.71 4.65
N LEU A 56 -21.43 -9.48 5.30
CA LEU A 56 -21.60 -9.42 6.76
C LEU A 56 -20.44 -10.04 7.54
N ALA A 57 -19.61 -10.86 6.90
CA ALA A 57 -18.47 -11.53 7.53
C ALA A 57 -17.18 -10.70 7.49
N ILE A 58 -17.22 -9.46 6.98
CA ILE A 58 -16.04 -8.60 6.89
C ILE A 58 -15.78 -7.93 8.24
N GLY A 59 -14.65 -8.29 8.86
CA GLY A 59 -14.08 -7.60 10.01
C GLY A 59 -13.05 -6.55 9.59
N TYR A 60 -12.90 -5.52 10.41
CA TYR A 60 -11.91 -4.46 10.23
C TYR A 60 -11.05 -4.32 11.48
N ASP A 61 -9.74 -4.34 11.30
CA ASP A 61 -8.78 -3.87 12.30
C ASP A 61 -8.48 -2.40 12.04
N TRP A 62 -9.17 -1.55 12.80
CA TRP A 62 -9.06 -0.10 12.69
C TRP A 62 -7.68 0.45 13.07
N LEU A 63 -6.94 -0.24 13.94
CA LEU A 63 -5.59 0.18 14.32
C LEU A 63 -4.64 0.02 13.14
N THR A 64 -4.67 -1.17 12.56
CA THR A 64 -3.82 -1.53 11.41
C THR A 64 -4.18 -0.70 10.18
N PHE A 65 -5.47 -0.44 9.95
CA PHE A 65 -5.93 0.51 8.93
C PHE A 65 -5.38 1.93 9.18
N GLY A 66 -5.44 2.42 10.42
CA GLY A 66 -4.93 3.73 10.78
C GLY A 66 -3.43 3.88 10.52
N LEU A 67 -2.65 2.83 10.78
CA LEU A 67 -1.22 2.80 10.47
C LEU A 67 -0.96 2.87 8.96
N ASP A 68 -1.71 2.13 8.16
CA ASP A 68 -1.62 2.21 6.69
C ASP A 68 -1.93 3.64 6.20
N VAL A 69 -2.98 4.28 6.72
CA VAL A 69 -3.32 5.67 6.38
C VAL A 69 -2.16 6.63 6.69
N LEU A 70 -1.52 6.47 7.85
CA LEU A 70 -0.37 7.29 8.23
C LEU A 70 0.82 7.06 7.29
N ILE A 71 1.10 5.81 6.91
CA ILE A 71 2.17 5.47 5.96
C ILE A 71 1.90 6.12 4.61
N TYR A 72 0.71 5.97 4.04
CA TYR A 72 0.36 6.58 2.77
C TYR A 72 0.41 8.11 2.81
N THR A 73 -0.05 8.70 3.91
CA THR A 73 0.00 10.15 4.11
C THR A 73 1.45 10.63 4.14
N PHE A 74 2.31 9.97 4.91
CA PHE A 74 3.74 10.30 4.99
C PHE A 74 4.42 10.20 3.62
N ILE A 75 4.18 9.12 2.88
CA ILE A 75 4.72 8.93 1.53
C ILE A 75 4.22 10.03 0.59
N GLY A 76 2.92 10.31 0.58
CA GLY A 76 2.31 11.35 -0.26
C GLY A 76 2.92 12.73 0.00
N TYR A 77 3.01 13.14 1.26
CA TYR A 77 3.65 14.41 1.63
C TYR A 77 5.14 14.43 1.29
N GLY A 78 5.85 13.32 1.48
CA GLY A 78 7.27 13.19 1.12
C GLY A 78 7.50 13.40 -0.38
N ILE A 79 6.64 12.83 -1.24
CA ILE A 79 6.70 13.01 -2.69
C ILE A 79 6.44 14.47 -3.07
N LEU A 80 5.40 15.10 -2.49
CA LEU A 80 5.09 16.51 -2.76
C LEU A 80 6.23 17.44 -2.34
N LEU A 81 6.84 17.20 -1.18
CA LEU A 81 7.99 17.96 -0.70
C LEU A 81 9.21 17.77 -1.60
N ALA A 82 9.50 16.54 -2.03
CA ALA A 82 10.60 16.27 -2.95
C ALA A 82 10.38 16.96 -4.30
N TYR A 83 9.16 16.90 -4.83
CA TYR A 83 8.80 17.55 -6.09
C TYR A 83 8.90 19.08 -5.99
N SER A 84 8.42 19.68 -4.90
CA SER A 84 8.49 21.13 -4.72
C SER A 84 9.93 21.63 -4.66
N LYS A 85 10.81 20.92 -3.92
CA LYS A 85 12.25 21.25 -3.86
C LYS A 85 12.93 21.05 -5.21
N TYR A 86 12.62 19.96 -5.93
CA TYR A 86 13.15 19.73 -7.26
C TYR A 86 12.77 20.84 -8.24
N ARG A 87 11.50 21.27 -8.23
CA ARG A 87 11.04 22.36 -9.10
C ARG A 87 11.73 23.68 -8.75
N ALA A 88 11.85 24.01 -7.47
CA ALA A 88 12.54 25.23 -7.01
C ALA A 88 14.01 25.23 -7.46
N ALA A 89 14.73 24.12 -7.26
CA ALA A 89 16.13 23.98 -7.69
C ALA A 89 16.30 24.10 -9.21
N LYS A 90 15.32 23.64 -9.99
CA LYS A 90 15.33 23.77 -11.46
C LYS A 90 15.04 25.20 -11.94
N GLN A 91 14.26 26.00 -11.21
CA GLN A 91 13.99 27.39 -11.58
C GLN A 91 15.16 28.34 -11.27
N ILE A 92 16.03 27.97 -10.33
CA ILE A 92 17.21 28.76 -9.95
C ILE A 92 18.38 28.53 -10.92
N ARG A 93 18.34 27.47 -11.74
CA ARG A 93 19.40 27.06 -12.67
C ARG A 93 19.01 27.35 -14.12
#